data_AF-A0A392UG48-F1
#
_entry.id   AF-A0A392UG48-F1
#
_cell.length_a   1.000
_cell.length_b   1.000
_cell.length_c   1.000
_cell.angle_alpha   90.00
_cell.angle_beta   90.00
_cell.angle_gamma   90.00
#
_symmetry.space_group_name_H-M   'P 1'
#
loop_
_entity.id
_entity.type
_entity.pdbx_description
1 polymer ?
#
loop_
_entity_poly.entity_id
_entity_poly.type
_entity_poly.pdbx_seq_one_letter_code
_entity_poly.pdbx_strand_id
1 'polypeptide(L)'
;ATDAFLALQHAITVAPVLALPNFSKPFILETDASGTGIGAILSQDKHPIAYFSKKLNPAMQNKSAYVRELYAVTEAMAKFR
;
A
#
# COMPACT_ATOMS: atom_id res chain seq x y z
N ALA A 1 17.97 -20.95 4.59
CA ALA A 1 17.26 -19.79 5.16
C ALA A 1 17.73 -18.50 4.50
N THR A 2 19.04 -18.28 4.42
CA THR A 2 19.66 -17.11 3.78
C THR A 2 19.28 -16.97 2.31
N ASP A 3 19.29 -18.06 1.54
CA ASP A 3 18.98 -18.02 0.10
C ASP A 3 17.51 -17.65 -0.18
N ALA A 4 16.58 -18.14 0.65
CA ALA A 4 15.16 -17.79 0.55
C ALA A 4 14.91 -16.31 0.90
N PHE A 5 15.61 -15.77 1.90
CA PHE A 5 15.55 -14.36 2.26
C PHE A 5 16.14 -13.48 1.15
N LEU A 6 17.30 -13.85 0.60
CA LEU A 6 17.93 -13.13 -0.51
C LEU A 6 17.09 -13.18 -1.78
N ALA A 7 16.44 -14.32 -2.08
CA ALA A 7 15.51 -14.44 -3.20
C ALA A 7 14.27 -13.55 -3.02
N LEU A 8 13.71 -13.48 -1.80
CA LEU A 8 12.59 -12.59 -1.49
C LEU A 8 13.01 -11.12 -1.58
N GLN A 9 14.17 -10.78 -1.02
CA GLN A 9 14.73 -9.43 -1.13
C GLN A 9 14.92 -9.04 -2.59
N HIS A 10 15.52 -9.92 -3.40
CA HIS A 10 15.69 -9.71 -4.83
C HIS A 10 14.34 -9.50 -5.52
N ALA A 11 13.35 -10.37 -5.27
CA ALA A 11 12.00 -10.25 -5.84
C ALA A 11 11.27 -8.96 -5.42
N ILE A 12 11.52 -8.43 -4.23
CA ILE A 12 10.95 -7.15 -3.76
C ILE A 12 11.71 -5.95 -4.33
N THR A 13 13.04 -6.05 -4.52
CA THR A 13 13.88 -4.98 -5.09
C THR A 13 13.78 -4.89 -6.61
N VAL A 14 13.47 -6.00 -7.28
CA VAL A 14 13.04 -5.99 -8.67
C VAL A 14 11.65 -5.38 -8.66
N ALA A 15 11.56 -4.10 -9.04
CA ALA A 15 10.31 -3.39 -9.09
C ALA A 15 9.26 -4.31 -9.75
N PRO A 16 8.18 -4.70 -9.06
CA PRO A 16 7.13 -5.46 -9.70
C PRO A 16 6.74 -4.67 -10.94
N VAL A 17 6.61 -5.34 -12.09
CA VAL A 17 6.21 -4.67 -13.32
C VAL A 17 4.82 -4.10 -13.08
N LEU A 18 4.79 -2.84 -12.66
CA LEU A 18 3.57 -2.12 -12.35
C LEU A 18 2.82 -2.03 -13.67
N ALA A 19 1.61 -2.60 -13.71
CA ALA A 19 0.80 -2.50 -14.91
C ALA A 19 0.44 -1.04 -15.13
N LEU A 20 0.41 -0.61 -16.39
CA LEU A 20 -0.12 0.70 -16.74
C LEU A 20 -1.61 0.75 -16.37
N PRO A 21 -2.08 1.83 -15.74
CA PRO A 21 -3.48 1.95 -15.34
C PRO A 21 -4.38 1.96 -16.57
N ASN A 22 -5.41 1.11 -16.55
CA ASN A 22 -6.44 1.09 -17.58
C ASN A 22 -7.70 1.77 -17.05
N PHE A 23 -7.94 3.02 -17.44
CA PHE A 23 -9.09 3.80 -16.96
C PHE A 23 -10.46 3.27 -17.40
N SER A 24 -10.51 2.32 -18.33
CA SER A 24 -11.76 1.63 -18.71
C SER A 24 -12.13 0.50 -17.75
N LYS A 25 -11.26 0.15 -16.79
CA LYS A 25 -11.49 -0.91 -15.80
C LYS A 25 -11.62 -0.34 -14.38
N PRO A 26 -12.40 -0.98 -13.51
CA PRO A 26 -12.50 -0.57 -12.12
C PRO A 26 -11.16 -0.77 -11.40
N PHE A 27 -10.79 0.21 -10.58
CA PHE A 27 -9.66 0.10 -9.68
C PHE A 27 -10.12 -0.52 -8.36
N ILE A 28 -9.26 -1.35 -7.77
CA ILE A 28 -9.44 -1.89 -6.42
C ILE A 28 -8.39 -1.25 -5.52
N LEU A 29 -8.85 -0.61 -4.46
CA LEU A 29 -7.99 -0.01 -3.44
C LEU A 29 -8.08 -0.85 -2.17
N GLU A 30 -6.94 -1.40 -1.77
CA GLU A 30 -6.79 -2.11 -0.50
C GLU A 30 -5.92 -1.27 0.43
N THR A 31 -6.36 -1.05 1.65
CA THR A 31 -5.63 -0.26 2.65
C THR A 31 -5.47 -1.05 3.94
N ASP A 32 -4.38 -0.78 4.66
CA ASP A 32 -4.12 -1.35 5.98
C ASP A 32 -3.46 -0.29 6.87
N ALA A 33 -3.79 -0.29 8.16
CA ALA A 33 -3.20 0.60 9.13
C ALA A 33 -2.63 -0.12 10.36
N SER A 34 -1.32 -0.01 10.52
CA SER A 34 -0.62 -0.50 11.71
C SER A 34 -0.55 0.55 12.83
N GLY A 35 0.08 0.19 13.95
CA GLY A 35 0.41 1.13 15.03
C GLY A 35 1.31 2.28 14.61
N THR A 36 2.14 2.10 13.58
CA THR A 36 3.27 3.00 13.26
C THR A 36 3.19 3.60 11.86
N GLY A 37 2.41 3.01 10.97
CA GLY A 37 2.32 3.39 9.56
C GLY A 37 1.04 2.88 8.91
N ILE A 38 0.73 3.48 7.76
CA ILE A 38 -0.38 3.08 6.87
C ILE A 38 0.20 2.59 5.55
N GLY A 39 -0.52 1.68 4.91
CA GLY A 39 -0.21 1.14 3.60
C GLY A 39 -1.45 1.11 2.71
N ALA A 40 -1.23 1.18 1.40
CA ALA A 40 -2.27 0.96 0.41
C ALA A 40 -1.72 0.36 -0.89
N ILE A 41 -2.56 -0.44 -1.54
CA ILE A 41 -2.30 -1.07 -2.83
C ILE A 41 -3.43 -0.68 -3.78
N LEU A 42 -3.07 -0.13 -4.93
CA LEU A 42 -3.99 0.08 -6.05
C LEU A 42 -3.79 -1.05 -7.05
N SER A 43 -4.83 -1.79 -7.39
CA SER A 43 -4.77 -2.93 -8.31
C SER A 43 -5.90 -2.94 -9.33
N GLN A 44 -5.68 -3.61 -10.46
CA GLN A 44 -6.69 -3.96 -11.46
C GLN A 44 -6.51 -5.42 -11.85
N ASP A 45 -7.61 -6.16 -11.99
CA ASP A 45 -7.58 -7.59 -12.35
C ASP A 45 -6.64 -8.43 -11.45
N LYS A 46 -6.55 -8.09 -10.15
CA LYS A 46 -5.63 -8.68 -9.16
C LYS A 46 -4.14 -8.44 -9.44
N HIS A 47 -3.81 -7.54 -10.35
CA HIS A 47 -2.44 -7.09 -10.62
C HIS A 47 -2.19 -5.70 -10.02
N PRO A 48 -1.12 -5.53 -9.24
CA PRO A 48 -0.80 -4.25 -8.61
C PRO A 48 -0.33 -3.21 -9.62
N ILE A 49 -0.88 -2.01 -9.52
CA ILE A 49 -0.56 -0.82 -10.33
C ILE A 49 0.33 0.13 -9.54
N ALA A 50 0.03 0.32 -8.25
CA ALA A 50 0.80 1.21 -7.40
C ALA A 50 0.73 0.76 -5.94
N TYR A 51 1.82 1.05 -5.22
CA TYR A 51 1.92 0.85 -3.78
C TYR A 51 2.13 2.20 -3.10
N PHE A 52 1.54 2.35 -1.93
CA PHE A 52 1.71 3.51 -1.07
C PHE A 52 1.97 3.05 0.36
N SER A 53 2.92 3.72 1.02
CA SER A 53 3.12 3.56 2.44
C SER A 53 3.55 4.90 3.05
N LYS A 54 3.11 5.15 4.28
CA LYS A 54 3.41 6.39 5.00
C LYS A 54 3.54 6.10 6.49
N LYS A 55 4.60 6.62 7.09
CA LYS A 55 4.79 6.56 8.55
C LYS A 55 3.82 7.54 9.22
N LEU A 56 3.13 7.07 10.27
CA LEU A 56 2.25 7.91 11.07
C LEU A 56 3.06 8.80 12.01
N ASN A 57 2.59 10.04 12.21
CA ASN A 57 3.13 10.91 13.25
C ASN A 57 2.68 10.43 14.65
N PRO A 58 3.37 10.84 15.74
CA PRO A 58 3.03 10.36 17.09
C PRO A 58 1.58 10.62 17.50
N ALA A 59 0.99 11.74 17.04
CA ALA A 59 -0.40 12.07 17.32
C ALA A 59 -1.38 11.05 16.70
N MET A 60 -1.11 10.58 15.47
CA MET A 60 -1.92 9.59 14.77
C MET A 60 -1.66 8.15 15.26
N GLN A 61 -0.45 7.84 15.72
CA GLN A 61 -0.14 6.54 16.33
C GLN A 61 -0.99 6.30 17.60
N ASN A 62 -1.25 7.36 18.37
CA ASN A 62 -2.08 7.32 19.58
C ASN A 62 -3.60 7.27 19.30
N LYS A 63 -4.04 7.26 18.04
CA LYS A 63 -5.45 7.14 17.68
C LYS A 63 -5.90 5.67 17.66
N SER A 64 -7.22 5.48 17.77
CA SER A 64 -7.82 4.15 17.63
C SER A 64 -7.53 3.56 16.25
N ALA A 65 -7.59 2.23 16.14
CA ALA A 65 -7.39 1.52 14.88
C ALA A 65 -8.36 2.06 13.80
N TYR A 66 -9.64 2.22 14.13
CA TYR A 66 -10.66 2.76 13.21
C TYR A 66 -10.27 4.12 12.60
N VAL A 67 -9.71 5.04 13.39
CA VAL A 67 -9.28 6.35 12.88
C VAL A 67 -8.07 6.21 11.97
N ARG A 68 -7.15 5.30 12.29
CA ARG A 68 -5.97 5.03 11.45
C ARG A 68 -6.35 4.36 10.14
N GLU A 69 -7.28 3.41 10.15
CA GLU A 69 -7.84 2.78 8.96
C GLU A 69 -8.53 3.79 8.04
N LEU A 70 -9.41 4.63 8.60
CA LEU A 70 -10.05 5.70 7.82
C LEU A 70 -9.01 6.67 7.23
N TYR A 71 -8.00 7.02 8.02
CA TYR A 71 -6.91 7.86 7.54
C TYR A 71 -6.14 7.20 6.38
N ALA A 72 -5.88 5.89 6.46
CA ALA A 72 -5.25 5.13 5.38
C ALA A 72 -6.03 5.23 4.07
N VAL A 73 -7.36 5.07 4.12
CA VAL A 73 -8.24 5.24 2.95
C VAL A 73 -8.14 6.65 2.37
N THR A 74 -8.29 7.68 3.21
CA THR A 74 -8.29 9.07 2.74
C THR A 74 -6.95 9.50 2.15
N GLU A 75 -5.84 9.10 2.76
CA GLU A 75 -4.49 9.39 2.26
C GLU A 75 -4.18 8.64 0.97
N ALA A 76 -4.59 7.37 0.88
CA ALA A 76 -4.41 6.59 -0.34
C ALA A 76 -5.21 7.18 -1.51
N MET A 77 -6.46 7.59 -1.27
CA MET A 77 -7.26 8.30 -2.28
C MET A 77 -6.62 9.62 -2.70
N ALA A 78 -6.09 10.40 -1.74
CA ALA A 78 -5.39 11.65 -2.05
C ALA A 78 -4.10 11.42 -2.85
N LYS A 79 -3.42 10.29 -2.62
CA LYS A 79 -2.16 9.94 -3.30
C LYS A 79 -2.37 9.42 -4.72
N PHE A 80 -3.44 8.66 -4.95
CA PHE A 80 -3.73 8.00 -6.23
C PHE A 80 -4.73 8.75 -7.12
N ARG A 81 -5.19 9.93 -6.68
CA ARG A 81 -6.01 10.85 -7.48
C ARG A 81 -5.22 11.53 -8.59
#